data_AF-A0AAV3ZH26-F1
#
_entry.id   AF-A0AAV3ZH26-F1
#
_cell.length_a   1.000
_cell.length_b   1.000
_cell.length_c   1.000
_cell.angle_alpha   90.00
_cell.angle_beta   90.00
_cell.angle_gamma   90.00
#
_symmetry.space_group_name_H-M   'P 1'
#
loop_
_entity.id
_entity.type
_entity.pdbx_description
1 polymer ?
#
loop_
_entity_poly.entity_id
_entity_poly.type
_entity_poly.pdbx_seq_one_letter_code
_entity_poly.pdbx_strand_id
1 'polypeptide(L)'
;MIRLKRQGLFNIHHKTVSTPSGSTRRKPRGRMYGLLFESIQVYIKQDYGDELWATILEQAGIPQVVFQLHKTYPDEWMVNLAKAAAIVLGGEVNDVMFYFGTCFVNFFTKFNYDQILRRAGRNYRDFLIEIDNVHETMRFSYPKMQSPSFIVQSEDRNGCVLIYRSMRTGFTYYVIGQLVQCAREFFDVSVDIVVLEEITSEEGCHVTFRLNFDNRGYIPPSGRGSMTDLGLANYPEVKSSTFFK
;
A
#
# COMPACT_ATOMS: atom_id res chain seq x y z
N MET A 1 -24.13 -5.57 1.33
CA MET A 1 -23.67 -6.92 1.77
C MET A 1 -23.14 -7.86 0.67
N ILE A 2 -23.75 -7.95 -0.53
CA ILE A 2 -23.60 -9.13 -1.43
C ILE A 2 -22.26 -9.23 -2.18
N ARG A 3 -21.57 -8.12 -2.49
CA ARG A 3 -20.31 -8.15 -3.30
C ARG A 3 -19.02 -8.12 -2.48
N LEU A 4 -18.97 -7.33 -1.39
CA LEU A 4 -17.83 -7.30 -0.45
C LEU A 4 -17.58 -8.68 0.21
N LYS A 5 -18.63 -9.44 0.52
CA LYS A 5 -18.50 -10.80 1.06
C LYS A 5 -18.18 -11.88 0.02
N ARG A 6 -18.47 -11.65 -1.27
CA ARG A 6 -18.30 -12.67 -2.34
C ARG A 6 -16.87 -12.81 -2.86
N GLN A 7 -15.93 -11.94 -2.47
CA GLN A 7 -14.54 -12.04 -2.93
C GLN A 7 -13.66 -13.05 -2.17
N GLY A 8 -14.17 -13.77 -1.15
CA GLY A 8 -13.43 -14.88 -0.52
C GLY A 8 -12.09 -14.48 0.14
N LEU A 9 -11.88 -13.20 0.42
CA LEU A 9 -10.64 -12.63 0.97
C LEU A 9 -10.77 -12.45 2.48
N PHE A 10 -10.82 -13.52 3.27
CA PHE A 10 -10.82 -13.37 4.73
C PHE A 10 -9.99 -14.43 5.44
N ASN A 11 -8.82 -13.99 5.93
CA ASN A 11 -8.17 -14.53 7.12
C ASN A 11 -7.31 -13.46 7.82
N ILE A 12 -7.81 -12.23 7.95
CA ILE A 12 -7.09 -11.18 8.70
C ILE A 12 -7.25 -11.46 10.20
N HIS A 13 -6.17 -11.93 10.82
CA HIS A 13 -6.13 -12.21 12.26
C HIS A 13 -5.73 -10.94 13.02
N HIS A 14 -6.59 -10.51 13.95
CA HIS A 14 -6.33 -9.36 14.82
C HIS A 14 -5.57 -9.78 16.09
N LYS A 15 -4.51 -9.04 16.45
CA LYS A 15 -4.07 -8.91 17.85
C LYS A 15 -4.34 -7.47 18.30
N THR A 16 -4.81 -7.33 19.53
CA THR A 16 -5.30 -6.09 20.15
C THR A 16 -4.29 -4.94 20.07
N VAL A 17 -4.79 -3.78 19.62
CA VAL A 17 -4.07 -2.50 19.50
C VAL A 17 -4.31 -1.67 20.76
N SER A 18 -3.24 -1.13 21.35
CA SER A 18 -3.31 -0.14 22.43
C SER A 18 -3.06 1.27 21.87
N THR A 19 -4.05 2.16 22.00
CA THR A 19 -3.93 3.58 21.66
C THR A 19 -3.69 4.42 22.90
N PRO A 20 -2.66 5.27 22.98
CA PRO A 20 -2.58 6.32 23.99
C PRO A 20 -3.41 7.54 23.58
N SER A 21 -4.17 8.10 24.52
CA SER A 21 -4.90 9.36 24.35
C SER A 21 -3.99 10.57 24.61
N GLY A 22 -3.92 11.52 23.68
CA GLY A 22 -3.15 12.76 23.84
C GLY A 22 -3.68 13.93 23.00
N SER A 23 -3.92 15.05 23.68
CA SER A 23 -4.27 16.42 23.27
C SER A 23 -4.04 16.84 21.80
N THR A 24 -5.08 17.36 21.14
CA THR A 24 -5.07 17.78 19.73
C THR A 24 -4.54 19.21 19.51
N ARG A 25 -3.29 19.34 19.08
CA ARG A 25 -2.84 20.49 18.28
C ARG A 25 -3.22 20.21 16.82
N ARG A 26 -4.01 21.08 16.16
CA ARG A 26 -4.46 20.86 14.76
C ARG A 26 -3.26 20.79 13.81
N LYS A 27 -2.87 19.57 13.44
CA LYS A 27 -1.87 19.26 12.41
C LYS A 27 -2.27 19.94 11.09
N PRO A 28 -1.32 20.46 10.29
CA PRO A 28 -1.64 20.93 8.93
C PRO A 28 -2.33 19.82 8.14
N ARG A 29 -3.44 20.16 7.48
CA ARG A 29 -4.25 19.19 6.72
C ARG A 29 -3.43 18.65 5.56
N GLY A 30 -3.17 17.35 5.55
CA GLY A 30 -2.48 16.71 4.44
C GLY A 30 -3.33 16.76 3.18
N ARG A 31 -2.69 16.60 2.03
CA ARG A 31 -3.37 16.60 0.73
C ARG A 31 -3.08 15.31 -0.04
N MET A 32 -4.04 14.87 -0.84
CA MET A 32 -3.96 13.68 -1.70
C MET A 32 -4.45 14.00 -3.10
N TYR A 33 -3.90 13.34 -4.11
CA TYR A 33 -4.33 13.52 -5.49
C TYR A 33 -5.71 12.95 -5.74
N GLY A 34 -6.46 13.61 -6.63
CA GLY A 34 -7.78 13.21 -7.10
C GLY A 34 -7.78 11.83 -7.75
N LEU A 35 -6.63 11.38 -8.26
CA LEU A 35 -6.41 10.01 -8.73
C LEU A 35 -6.98 8.95 -7.79
N LEU A 36 -6.77 9.11 -6.47
CA LEU A 36 -7.21 8.13 -5.49
C LEU A 36 -8.73 8.18 -5.31
N PHE A 37 -9.32 9.38 -5.24
CA PHE A 37 -10.75 9.56 -5.08
C PHE A 37 -11.55 9.17 -6.34
N GLU A 38 -11.00 9.46 -7.52
CA GLU A 38 -11.59 9.10 -8.80
C GLU A 38 -11.62 7.58 -8.99
N SER A 39 -10.57 6.88 -8.54
CA SER A 39 -10.57 5.42 -8.53
C SER A 39 -11.74 4.83 -7.74
N ILE A 40 -12.03 5.40 -6.56
CA ILE A 40 -13.13 4.98 -5.71
C ILE A 40 -14.47 5.33 -6.34
N GLN A 41 -14.62 6.56 -6.85
CA GLN A 41 -15.83 7.01 -7.54
C GLN A 41 -16.19 6.06 -8.70
N VAL A 42 -15.22 5.72 -9.55
CA VAL A 42 -15.48 4.85 -10.71
C VAL A 42 -15.98 3.47 -10.28
N TYR A 43 -15.32 2.83 -9.31
CA TYR A 43 -15.72 1.49 -8.88
C TYR A 43 -17.00 1.48 -8.03
N ILE A 44 -17.26 2.49 -7.20
CA ILE A 44 -18.54 2.58 -6.49
C ILE A 44 -19.69 2.78 -7.48
N LYS A 45 -19.55 3.69 -8.45
CA LYS A 45 -20.58 3.90 -9.49
C LYS A 45 -20.80 2.64 -10.31
N GLN A 46 -19.72 1.95 -10.69
CA GLN A 46 -19.80 0.69 -11.42
C GLN A 46 -20.52 -0.41 -10.63
N ASP A 47 -20.28 -0.50 -9.32
CA ASP A 47 -20.78 -1.61 -8.50
C ASP A 47 -22.14 -1.34 -7.84
N TYR A 48 -22.46 -0.06 -7.59
CA TYR A 48 -23.61 0.36 -6.79
C TYR A 48 -24.45 1.50 -7.39
N GLY A 49 -24.01 2.09 -8.51
CA GLY A 49 -24.73 3.16 -9.22
C GLY A 49 -24.43 4.57 -8.71
N ASP A 50 -24.85 5.56 -9.50
CA ASP A 50 -24.63 6.99 -9.24
C ASP A 50 -25.38 7.52 -8.02
N GLU A 51 -26.59 7.04 -7.76
CA GLU A 51 -27.40 7.48 -6.62
C GLU A 51 -26.71 7.16 -5.30
N LEU A 52 -26.22 5.93 -5.15
CA LEU A 52 -25.54 5.49 -3.94
C LEU A 52 -24.22 6.24 -3.73
N TRP A 53 -23.50 6.52 -4.81
CA TRP A 53 -22.32 7.38 -4.75
C TRP A 53 -22.64 8.80 -4.25
N ALA A 54 -23.73 9.39 -4.73
CA ALA A 54 -24.17 10.72 -4.27
C ALA A 54 -24.52 10.73 -2.78
N THR A 55 -25.24 9.71 -2.29
CA THR A 55 -25.55 9.55 -0.86
C THR A 55 -24.28 9.43 -0.01
N ILE A 56 -23.28 8.67 -0.48
CA ILE A 56 -22.00 8.54 0.23
C ILE A 56 -21.28 9.90 0.32
N LEU A 57 -21.24 10.68 -0.76
CA LEU A 57 -20.60 12.01 -0.76
C LEU A 57 -21.28 12.99 0.20
N GLU A 58 -22.61 13.02 0.18
CA GLU A 58 -23.41 13.84 1.09
C GLU A 58 -23.12 13.48 2.55
N GLN A 59 -23.17 12.19 2.87
CA GLN A 59 -22.90 11.70 4.22
C GLN A 59 -21.43 11.90 4.65
N ALA A 60 -20.49 11.89 3.72
CA ALA A 60 -19.08 12.20 3.98
C ALA A 60 -18.81 13.71 4.16
N GLY A 61 -19.80 14.58 3.90
CA GLY A 61 -19.63 16.03 3.92
C GLY A 61 -18.69 16.55 2.82
N ILE A 62 -18.63 15.84 1.69
CA ILE A 62 -17.75 16.18 0.57
C ILE A 62 -18.57 16.94 -0.49
N PRO A 63 -18.35 18.25 -0.69
CA PRO A 63 -19.15 19.05 -1.62
C PRO A 63 -18.82 18.77 -3.10
N GLN A 64 -17.82 17.92 -3.37
CA GLN A 64 -17.28 17.70 -4.70
C GLN A 64 -18.04 16.59 -5.42
N VAL A 65 -18.61 16.89 -6.59
CA VAL A 65 -19.35 15.92 -7.42
C VAL A 65 -18.44 15.11 -8.36
N VAL A 66 -17.32 15.70 -8.78
CA VAL A 66 -16.36 15.11 -9.73
C VAL A 66 -14.93 15.33 -9.26
N PHE A 67 -14.14 14.26 -9.17
CA PHE A 67 -12.71 14.34 -8.88
C PHE A 67 -11.88 14.54 -10.15
N GLN A 68 -10.80 15.31 -10.05
CA GLN A 68 -9.83 15.53 -11.13
C GLN A 68 -8.50 14.87 -10.76
N LEU A 69 -8.00 13.94 -11.58
CA LEU A 69 -6.77 13.18 -11.36
C LEU A 69 -5.60 13.97 -10.74
N HIS A 70 -5.21 15.10 -11.34
CA HIS A 70 -4.02 15.89 -10.94
C HIS A 70 -4.32 17.03 -9.94
N LYS A 71 -5.57 17.18 -9.48
CA LYS A 71 -5.90 18.12 -8.41
C LYS A 71 -5.66 17.46 -7.06
N THR A 72 -5.27 18.24 -6.05
CA THR A 72 -5.14 17.71 -4.68
C THR A 72 -6.32 18.12 -3.81
N TYR A 73 -6.71 17.23 -2.90
CA TYR A 73 -7.86 17.34 -1.99
C TYR A 73 -7.41 17.02 -0.55
N PRO A 74 -8.15 17.43 0.49
CA PRO A 74 -7.85 17.07 1.87
C PRO A 74 -7.77 15.53 2.03
N ASP A 75 -6.74 15.03 2.71
CA ASP A 75 -6.55 13.59 2.93
C ASP A 75 -7.59 12.99 3.89
N GLU A 76 -8.09 13.79 4.84
CA GLU A 76 -9.19 13.41 5.76
C GLU A 76 -10.44 12.91 5.01
N TRP A 77 -10.64 13.34 3.76
CA TRP A 77 -11.76 12.88 2.94
C TRP A 77 -11.73 11.39 2.68
N MET A 78 -10.57 10.74 2.61
CA MET A 78 -10.50 9.29 2.38
C MET A 78 -11.16 8.52 3.52
N VAL A 79 -10.84 8.87 4.76
CA VAL A 79 -11.39 8.22 5.96
C VAL A 79 -12.86 8.57 6.14
N ASN A 80 -13.26 9.81 5.86
CA ASN A 80 -14.67 10.22 5.91
C ASN A 80 -15.50 9.49 4.85
N LEU A 81 -14.97 9.34 3.64
CA LEU A 81 -15.62 8.59 2.56
C LEU A 81 -15.78 7.12 2.92
N ALA A 82 -14.76 6.50 3.53
CA ALA A 82 -14.84 5.12 3.99
C ALA A 82 -15.88 4.92 5.10
N LYS A 83 -15.94 5.84 6.07
CA LYS A 83 -16.97 5.84 7.13
C LYS A 83 -18.37 5.99 6.57
N ALA A 84 -18.59 6.94 5.67
CA ALA A 84 -19.88 7.13 5.02
C ALA A 84 -20.28 5.89 4.20
N ALA A 85 -19.38 5.38 3.37
CA ALA A 85 -19.62 4.16 2.59
C ALA A 85 -19.91 2.94 3.47
N ALA A 86 -19.23 2.78 4.61
CA ALA A 86 -19.50 1.70 5.55
C ALA A 86 -20.94 1.77 6.11
N ILE A 87 -21.42 2.97 6.43
CA ILE A 87 -22.80 3.18 6.90
C ILE A 87 -23.80 2.89 5.78
N VAL A 88 -23.59 3.44 4.58
CA VAL A 88 -24.52 3.29 3.44
C VAL A 88 -24.58 1.86 2.92
N LEU A 89 -23.43 1.18 2.81
CA LEU A 89 -23.33 -0.16 2.22
C LEU A 89 -23.55 -1.30 3.23
N GLY A 90 -23.56 -0.97 4.52
CA GLY A 90 -23.67 -1.91 5.64
C GLY A 90 -22.45 -2.82 5.75
N GLY A 91 -21.36 -2.28 6.31
CA GLY A 91 -20.10 -3.01 6.58
C GLY A 91 -19.18 -2.27 7.54
N GLU A 92 -17.97 -2.81 7.74
CA GLU A 92 -16.95 -2.19 8.59
C GLU A 92 -16.08 -1.21 7.79
N VAL A 93 -15.58 -0.16 8.45
CA VAL A 93 -14.72 0.85 7.82
C VAL A 93 -13.44 0.22 7.24
N ASN A 94 -12.90 -0.79 7.93
CA ASN A 94 -11.71 -1.52 7.50
C ASN A 94 -11.95 -2.30 6.20
N ASP A 95 -13.11 -2.95 6.05
CA ASP A 95 -13.49 -3.67 4.84
C ASP A 95 -13.63 -2.71 3.65
N VAL A 96 -14.20 -1.53 3.89
CA VAL A 96 -14.33 -0.48 2.88
C VAL A 96 -12.97 0.09 2.48
N MET A 97 -12.09 0.35 3.45
CA MET A 97 -10.72 0.80 3.17
C MET A 97 -9.94 -0.24 2.36
N PHE A 98 -10.05 -1.52 2.72
CA PHE A 98 -9.50 -2.62 1.92
C PHE A 98 -10.03 -2.59 0.48
N TYR A 99 -11.35 -2.49 0.31
CA TYR A 99 -11.97 -2.37 -0.99
C TYR A 99 -11.45 -1.17 -1.78
N PHE A 100 -11.33 0.02 -1.16
CA PHE A 100 -10.76 1.20 -1.81
C PHE A 100 -9.33 0.97 -2.31
N GLY A 101 -8.52 0.22 -1.55
CA GLY A 101 -7.18 -0.20 -1.98
C GLY A 101 -7.21 -1.05 -3.25
N THR A 102 -8.14 -2.01 -3.33
CA THR A 102 -8.33 -2.84 -4.53
C THR A 102 -8.82 -2.01 -5.73
N CYS A 103 -9.75 -1.07 -5.52
CA CYS A 103 -10.23 -0.14 -6.54
C CYS A 103 -9.09 0.68 -7.12
N PHE A 104 -8.19 1.18 -6.26
CA PHE A 104 -7.05 1.96 -6.71
C PHE A 104 -6.16 1.17 -7.67
N VAL A 105 -5.76 -0.05 -7.31
CA VAL A 105 -4.91 -0.88 -8.18
C VAL A 105 -5.61 -1.23 -9.49
N ASN A 106 -6.89 -1.61 -9.43
CA ASN A 106 -7.68 -1.90 -10.64
C ASN A 106 -7.94 -0.66 -11.50
N PHE A 107 -7.92 0.54 -10.92
CA PHE A 107 -8.02 1.79 -11.68
C PHE A 107 -6.67 2.09 -12.32
N PHE A 108 -5.59 1.92 -11.57
CA PHE A 108 -4.23 2.19 -12.00
C PHE A 108 -3.83 1.41 -13.26
N THR A 109 -4.29 0.16 -13.38
CA THR A 109 -4.08 -0.67 -14.59
C THR A 109 -4.77 -0.10 -15.83
N LYS A 110 -5.94 0.54 -15.69
CA LYS A 110 -6.68 1.13 -16.82
C LYS A 110 -5.99 2.37 -17.41
N PHE A 111 -5.10 3.02 -16.67
CA PHE A 111 -4.35 4.20 -17.13
C PHE A 111 -2.94 3.88 -17.65
N ASN A 112 -2.69 2.63 -18.05
CA ASN A 112 -1.39 2.16 -18.57
C ASN A 112 -0.21 2.30 -17.60
N TYR A 113 -0.49 2.49 -16.30
CA TYR A 113 0.56 2.42 -15.27
C TYR A 113 0.90 0.98 -14.88
N ASP A 114 0.18 -0.01 -15.44
CA ASP A 114 0.52 -1.42 -15.31
C ASP A 114 1.94 -1.72 -15.80
N GLN A 115 2.43 -0.99 -16.81
CA GLN A 115 3.81 -1.11 -17.27
C GLN A 115 4.83 -0.74 -16.18
N ILE A 116 4.54 0.25 -15.34
CA ILE A 116 5.41 0.63 -14.23
C ILE A 116 5.41 -0.47 -13.18
N LEU A 117 4.22 -1.00 -12.84
CA LEU A 117 4.08 -2.09 -11.86
C LEU A 117 4.73 -3.40 -12.34
N ARG A 118 4.60 -3.75 -13.62
CA ARG A 118 5.23 -4.94 -14.20
C ARG A 118 6.76 -4.83 -14.30
N ARG A 119 7.30 -3.61 -14.39
CA ARG A 119 8.75 -3.37 -14.39
C ARG A 119 9.35 -3.36 -12.99
N ALA A 120 8.52 -3.16 -11.96
CA ALA A 120 8.96 -3.09 -10.57
C ALA A 120 9.39 -4.45 -9.99
N GLY A 121 9.20 -5.58 -10.67
CA GLY A 121 9.74 -6.84 -10.18
C GLY A 121 9.36 -8.04 -11.03
N ARG A 122 10.19 -9.08 -11.00
CA ARG A 122 9.88 -10.37 -11.62
C ARG A 122 9.01 -11.23 -10.73
N ASN A 123 9.27 -11.21 -9.42
CA ASN A 123 8.48 -11.89 -8.40
C ASN A 123 7.82 -10.86 -7.48
N TYR A 124 6.77 -11.26 -6.77
CA TYR A 124 6.08 -10.38 -5.82
C TYR A 124 7.02 -9.77 -4.78
N ARG A 125 8.01 -10.54 -4.28
CA ARG A 125 9.02 -10.03 -3.35
C ARG A 125 9.90 -8.93 -3.93
N ASP A 126 10.25 -9.00 -5.22
CA ASP A 126 11.03 -7.96 -5.90
C ASP A 126 10.20 -6.68 -5.99
N PHE A 127 8.92 -6.82 -6.33
CA PHE A 127 7.98 -5.69 -6.33
C PHE A 127 7.87 -5.00 -4.97
N LEU A 128 7.80 -5.76 -3.87
CA LEU A 128 7.71 -5.19 -2.53
C LEU A 128 8.92 -4.31 -2.18
N ILE A 129 10.12 -4.70 -2.64
CA ILE A 129 11.36 -3.93 -2.49
C ILE A 129 11.31 -2.64 -3.33
N GLU A 130 10.70 -2.72 -4.51
CA GLU A 130 10.68 -1.63 -5.50
C GLU A 130 9.49 -0.66 -5.38
N ILE A 131 8.58 -0.85 -4.42
CA ILE A 131 7.39 0.04 -4.26
C ILE A 131 7.81 1.52 -4.11
N ASP A 132 8.89 1.79 -3.36
CA ASP A 132 9.36 3.16 -3.16
C ASP A 132 9.87 3.77 -4.48
N ASN A 133 10.54 2.98 -5.33
CA ASN A 133 11.00 3.43 -6.67
C ASN A 133 9.83 3.66 -7.64
N VAL A 134 8.75 2.88 -7.54
CA VAL A 134 7.50 3.15 -8.27
C VAL A 134 6.95 4.53 -7.87
N HIS A 135 6.92 4.84 -6.57
CA HIS A 135 6.49 6.16 -6.12
C HIS A 135 7.42 7.27 -6.61
N GLU A 136 8.74 7.10 -6.57
CA GLU A 136 9.68 8.09 -7.10
C GLU A 136 9.45 8.35 -8.60
N THR A 137 9.21 7.30 -9.39
CA THR A 137 8.84 7.45 -10.81
C THR A 137 7.53 8.23 -10.97
N MET A 138 6.54 7.96 -10.12
CA MET A 138 5.24 8.66 -10.18
C MET A 138 5.34 10.14 -9.82
N ARG A 139 6.36 10.59 -9.08
CA ARG A 139 6.55 12.02 -8.73
C ARG A 139 6.76 12.90 -9.96
N PHE A 140 7.24 12.36 -11.09
CA PHE A 140 7.35 13.14 -12.33
C PHE A 140 6.00 13.65 -12.83
N SER A 141 4.94 12.84 -12.71
CA SER A 141 3.56 13.22 -13.07
C SER A 141 2.77 13.82 -11.90
N TYR A 142 3.20 13.52 -10.67
CA TYR A 142 2.54 13.91 -9.43
C TYR A 142 3.52 14.59 -8.45
N PRO A 143 4.02 15.80 -8.76
CA PRO A 143 5.11 16.44 -8.02
C PRO A 143 4.78 16.80 -6.56
N LYS A 144 3.49 16.90 -6.20
CA LYS A 144 3.03 17.15 -4.83
C LYS A 144 2.77 15.86 -4.05
N MET A 145 3.18 14.70 -4.58
CA MET A 145 2.89 13.41 -3.98
C MET A 145 3.65 13.29 -2.66
N GLN A 146 2.92 12.92 -1.62
CA GLN A 146 3.50 12.49 -0.36
C GLN A 146 3.28 10.98 -0.29
N SER A 147 4.22 10.21 -0.83
CA SER A 147 4.17 8.76 -0.81
C SER A 147 4.46 8.24 0.60
N PRO A 148 3.91 7.08 0.96
CA PRO A 148 4.46 6.30 2.07
C PRO A 148 5.84 5.72 1.69
N SER A 149 6.48 5.07 2.66
CA SER A 149 7.67 4.25 2.45
C SER A 149 7.42 2.80 2.87
N PHE A 150 7.98 1.88 2.10
CA PHE A 150 7.89 0.44 2.28
C PHE A 150 9.29 -0.16 2.41
N ILE A 151 9.52 -0.90 3.48
CA ILE A 151 10.83 -1.51 3.76
C ILE A 151 10.61 -2.98 4.08
N VAL A 152 11.21 -3.86 3.29
CA VAL A 152 11.26 -5.29 3.62
C VAL A 152 12.33 -5.49 4.70
N GLN A 153 11.90 -5.82 5.92
CA GLN A 153 12.79 -5.96 7.07
C GLN A 153 13.48 -7.33 7.10
N SER A 154 12.75 -8.38 6.75
CA SER A 154 13.24 -9.75 6.69
C SER A 154 12.42 -10.58 5.72
N GLU A 155 13.02 -11.64 5.17
CA GLU A 155 12.41 -12.50 4.17
C GLU A 155 12.73 -13.97 4.48
N ASP A 156 11.80 -14.84 4.13
CA ASP A 156 11.96 -16.28 4.19
C ASP A 156 11.23 -16.95 3.01
N ARG A 157 11.25 -18.29 2.94
CA ARG A 157 10.60 -19.06 1.86
C ARG A 157 9.07 -18.91 1.84
N ASN A 158 8.47 -18.47 2.93
CA ASN A 158 7.03 -18.32 3.13
C ASN A 158 6.60 -16.84 3.16
N GLY A 159 7.44 -15.92 2.68
CA GLY A 159 7.11 -14.51 2.48
C GLY A 159 8.08 -13.56 3.16
N CYS A 160 7.57 -12.47 3.73
CA CYS A 160 8.42 -11.44 4.33
C CYS A 160 7.73 -10.65 5.46
N VAL A 161 8.55 -9.93 6.24
CA VAL A 161 8.11 -8.87 7.14
C VAL A 161 8.29 -7.53 6.44
N LEU A 162 7.18 -6.79 6.27
CA LEU A 162 7.13 -5.51 5.58
C LEU A 162 6.79 -4.41 6.56
N ILE A 163 7.62 -3.38 6.60
CA ILE A 163 7.40 -2.16 7.36
C ILE A 163 6.79 -1.11 6.43
N TYR A 164 5.64 -0.58 6.82
CA TYR A 164 4.96 0.55 6.18
C TYR A 164 5.07 1.79 7.06
N ARG A 165 5.52 2.90 6.47
CA ARG A 165 5.62 4.21 7.13
C ARG A 165 4.89 5.26 6.33
N SER A 166 4.09 6.07 7.02
CA SER A 166 3.34 7.15 6.37
C SER A 166 3.08 8.30 7.31
N MET A 167 3.03 9.51 6.79
CA MET A 167 2.57 10.69 7.56
C MET A 167 1.06 10.64 7.84
N ARG A 168 0.31 9.78 7.12
CA ARG A 168 -1.14 9.61 7.21
C ARG A 168 -1.51 8.41 8.09
N THR A 169 -2.58 8.57 8.87
CA THR A 169 -3.11 7.55 9.78
C THR A 169 -4.45 7.01 9.28
N GLY A 170 -4.81 5.78 9.64
CA GLY A 170 -6.07 5.15 9.21
C GLY A 170 -6.04 4.55 7.80
N PHE A 171 -4.85 4.37 7.20
CA PHE A 171 -4.68 3.82 5.85
C PHE A 171 -4.25 2.34 5.84
N THR A 172 -4.11 1.71 7.00
CA THR A 172 -3.59 0.34 7.17
C THR A 172 -4.32 -0.66 6.25
N TYR A 173 -5.65 -0.71 6.31
CA TYR A 173 -6.44 -1.63 5.47
C TYR A 173 -6.46 -1.23 3.99
N TYR A 174 -6.35 0.05 3.68
CA TYR A 174 -6.22 0.51 2.30
C TYR A 174 -4.93 -0.02 1.65
N VAL A 175 -3.82 0.04 2.38
CA VAL A 175 -2.55 -0.53 1.93
C VAL A 175 -2.62 -2.05 1.82
N ILE A 176 -3.24 -2.74 2.78
CA ILE A 176 -3.45 -4.20 2.69
C ILE A 176 -4.22 -4.54 1.40
N GLY A 177 -5.30 -3.82 1.08
CA GLY A 177 -6.06 -4.02 -0.17
C GLY A 177 -5.21 -3.83 -1.42
N GLN A 178 -4.34 -2.82 -1.45
CA GLN A 178 -3.40 -2.60 -2.55
C GLN A 178 -2.40 -3.75 -2.69
N LEU A 179 -1.77 -4.16 -1.58
CA LEU A 179 -0.76 -5.23 -1.57
C LEU A 179 -1.34 -6.56 -2.06
N VAL A 180 -2.53 -6.92 -1.57
CA VAL A 180 -3.25 -8.15 -1.98
C VAL A 180 -3.66 -8.08 -3.45
N GLN A 181 -4.22 -6.94 -3.89
CA GLN A 181 -4.63 -6.79 -5.29
C GLN A 181 -3.43 -6.83 -6.24
N CYS A 182 -2.30 -6.21 -5.88
CA CYS A 182 -1.08 -6.29 -6.68
C CYS A 182 -0.54 -7.72 -6.78
N ALA A 183 -0.51 -8.47 -5.67
CA ALA A 183 -0.07 -9.86 -5.64
C ALA A 183 -0.86 -10.72 -6.64
N ARG A 184 -2.19 -10.59 -6.59
CA ARG A 184 -3.10 -11.33 -7.47
C ARG A 184 -3.00 -10.89 -8.93
N GLU A 185 -3.07 -9.59 -9.19
CA GLU A 185 -3.23 -9.04 -10.56
C GLU A 185 -1.94 -9.15 -11.40
N PHE A 186 -0.77 -8.97 -10.79
CA PHE A 186 0.49 -8.89 -11.54
C PHE A 186 1.41 -10.09 -11.38
N PHE A 187 1.26 -10.84 -10.28
CA PHE A 187 2.18 -11.93 -9.94
C PHE A 187 1.50 -13.29 -9.81
N ASP A 188 0.16 -13.36 -9.89
CA ASP A 188 -0.62 -14.58 -9.66
C ASP A 188 -0.29 -15.22 -8.29
N VAL A 189 -0.05 -14.38 -7.28
CA VAL A 189 0.31 -14.78 -5.91
C VAL A 189 -0.87 -14.55 -4.98
N SER A 190 -1.25 -15.59 -4.24
CA SER A 190 -2.11 -15.47 -3.07
C SER A 190 -1.27 -15.09 -1.86
N VAL A 191 -1.59 -13.97 -1.23
CA VAL A 191 -0.92 -13.46 -0.03
C VAL A 191 -1.92 -13.31 1.12
N ASP A 192 -1.54 -13.81 2.28
CA ASP A 192 -2.22 -13.58 3.55
C ASP A 192 -1.42 -12.55 4.37
N ILE A 193 -2.06 -11.50 4.88
CA ILE A 193 -1.39 -10.39 5.56
C ILE A 193 -1.86 -10.29 6.99
N VAL A 194 -0.91 -10.36 7.92
CA VAL A 194 -1.13 -10.20 9.35
C VAL A 194 -0.48 -8.91 9.83
N VAL A 195 -1.23 -8.08 10.55
CA VAL A 195 -0.69 -6.89 11.23
C VAL A 195 0.01 -7.36 12.51
N LEU A 196 1.33 -7.22 12.57
CA LEU A 196 2.13 -7.57 13.75
C LEU A 196 2.12 -6.45 14.78
N GLU A 197 2.23 -5.20 14.31
CA GLU A 197 2.30 -4.01 15.14
C GLU A 197 1.79 -2.79 14.36
N GLU A 198 1.07 -1.90 15.03
CA GLU A 198 0.64 -0.61 14.49
C GLU A 198 0.88 0.48 15.55
N ILE A 199 1.82 1.38 15.25
CA ILE A 199 2.17 2.53 16.08
C ILE A 199 1.71 3.78 15.36
N THR A 200 0.84 4.55 16.02
CA THR A 200 0.41 5.86 15.52
C THR A 200 0.91 6.95 16.46
N SER A 201 1.53 7.99 15.90
CA SER A 201 2.06 9.13 16.62
C SER A 201 1.72 10.44 15.91
N GLU A 202 2.13 11.57 16.50
CA GLU A 202 2.06 12.86 15.83
C GLU A 202 2.92 12.92 14.56
N GLU A 203 3.93 12.07 14.41
CA GLU A 203 4.79 12.04 13.22
C GLU A 203 4.17 11.22 12.09
N GLY A 204 3.26 10.29 12.39
CA GLY A 204 2.59 9.49 11.38
C GLY A 204 2.15 8.12 11.89
N CYS A 205 2.15 7.16 11.00
CA CYS A 205 1.81 5.77 11.22
C CYS A 205 2.99 4.88 10.80
N HIS A 206 3.31 3.93 11.67
CA HIS A 206 4.29 2.87 11.43
C HIS A 206 3.57 1.54 11.64
N VAL A 207 3.53 0.70 10.60
CA VAL A 207 2.87 -0.60 10.66
C VAL A 207 3.84 -1.68 10.21
N THR A 208 3.95 -2.73 11.00
CA THR A 208 4.73 -3.92 10.67
C THR A 208 3.76 -5.03 10.27
N PHE A 209 3.89 -5.52 9.04
CA PHE A 209 3.10 -6.61 8.48
C PHE A 209 3.93 -7.88 8.34
N ARG A 210 3.32 -9.05 8.56
CA ARG A 210 3.79 -10.32 8.01
C ARG A 210 2.97 -10.63 6.76
N LEU A 211 3.63 -10.77 5.61
CA LEU A 211 3.02 -11.15 4.34
C LEU A 211 3.34 -12.61 4.07
N ASN A 212 2.40 -13.51 4.30
CA ASN A 212 2.53 -14.94 4.05
C ASN A 212 2.20 -15.25 2.58
N PHE A 213 3.19 -15.66 1.80
CA PHE A 213 3.02 -16.05 0.40
C PHE A 213 4.11 -17.02 -0.02
N ASP A 214 3.91 -17.69 -1.16
CA ASP A 214 4.94 -18.55 -1.74
C ASP A 214 6.13 -17.71 -2.26
N ASN A 215 7.20 -17.66 -1.47
CA ASN A 215 8.41 -16.91 -1.80
C ASN A 215 9.51 -17.83 -2.33
N ARG A 216 9.16 -18.80 -3.20
CA ARG A 216 10.13 -19.68 -3.88
C ARG A 216 11.27 -18.95 -4.59
N GLY A 217 11.06 -17.70 -5.01
CA GLY A 217 12.11 -16.88 -5.61
C GLY A 217 13.25 -16.56 -4.64
N TYR A 218 13.03 -16.64 -3.33
CA TYR A 218 14.02 -16.38 -2.29
C TYR A 218 15.03 -17.52 -2.15
N ILE A 219 16.31 -17.15 -2.27
CA ILE A 219 17.43 -18.04 -2.02
C ILE A 219 18.06 -17.58 -0.69
N PRO A 220 18.00 -18.39 0.39
CA PRO A 220 18.63 -18.01 1.65
C PRO A 220 20.13 -17.80 1.43
N PRO A 221 20.78 -16.86 2.14
CA PRO A 221 22.22 -16.75 2.10
C PRO A 221 22.81 -18.10 2.50
N SER A 222 23.53 -18.75 1.57
CA SER A 222 24.23 -20.00 1.84
C SER A 222 25.10 -19.77 3.06
N GLY A 223 24.83 -20.49 4.16
CA GLY A 223 25.55 -20.30 5.42
C GLY A 223 27.06 -20.37 5.16
N ARG A 224 27.78 -19.27 5.42
CA ARG A 224 29.25 -19.11 5.28
C ARG A 224 29.86 -20.06 4.23
N GLY A 225 29.75 -19.69 2.96
CA GLY A 225 30.83 -20.03 2.04
C GLY A 225 32.12 -19.45 2.62
N SER A 226 33.08 -20.31 2.95
CA SER A 226 34.45 -19.87 3.23
C SER A 226 34.90 -18.95 2.09
N MET A 227 35.67 -17.90 2.39
CA MET A 227 36.27 -17.00 1.38
C MET A 227 36.99 -17.74 0.22
N THR A 228 37.30 -19.01 0.42
CA THR A 228 37.88 -19.93 -0.57
C THR A 228 36.93 -20.33 -1.71
N ASP A 229 35.61 -20.39 -1.50
CA ASP A 229 34.67 -20.94 -2.51
C ASP A 229 34.31 -19.96 -3.63
N LEU A 230 34.53 -18.65 -3.42
CA LEU A 230 34.22 -17.62 -4.42
C LEU A 230 35.40 -17.31 -5.35
N GLY A 231 36.53 -18.00 -5.23
CA GLY A 231 37.74 -17.70 -6.01
C GLY A 231 38.32 -16.30 -5.76
N LEU A 232 37.82 -15.60 -4.73
CA LEU A 232 38.18 -14.21 -4.42
C LEU A 232 39.62 -14.06 -3.90
N ALA A 233 40.28 -15.16 -3.53
CA ALA A 233 41.69 -15.18 -3.14
C ALA A 233 42.65 -14.76 -4.26
N ASN A 234 42.20 -14.76 -5.53
CA ASN A 234 43.02 -14.39 -6.69
C ASN A 234 42.76 -12.95 -7.19
N TYR A 235 41.92 -12.16 -6.52
CA TYR A 235 41.69 -10.77 -6.91
C TYR A 235 42.74 -9.86 -6.26
N PRO A 236 43.35 -8.95 -7.03
CA PRO A 236 44.30 -8.00 -6.46
C PRO A 236 43.59 -7.10 -5.44
N GLU A 237 44.18 -6.95 -4.25
CA GLU A 237 43.70 -6.00 -3.24
C GLU A 237 43.72 -4.58 -3.82
N VAL A 238 42.54 -4.02 -4.08
CA VAL A 238 42.43 -2.64 -4.51
C VAL A 238 42.48 -1.75 -3.27
N LYS A 239 43.57 -1.00 -3.11
CA LYS A 239 43.74 -0.06 -2.00
C LYS A 239 43.13 1.29 -2.39
N SER A 240 42.70 2.07 -1.40
CA SER A 240 42.14 3.42 -1.63
C SER A 240 43.09 4.33 -2.42
N SER A 241 44.41 4.13 -2.27
CA SER A 241 45.45 4.82 -3.04
C SER A 241 45.46 4.49 -4.54
N THR A 242 44.73 3.47 -4.99
CA THR A 242 44.59 3.11 -6.41
C THR A 242 43.61 4.04 -7.14
N PHE A 243 42.65 4.64 -6.44
CA PHE A 243 41.59 5.46 -7.07
C PHE A 243 41.83 6.97 -7.02
N PHE A 244 42.67 7.42 -6.09
CA PHE A 244 42.96 8.84 -5.91
C PHE A 244 44.44 9.09 -6.16
N LYS A 245 44.76 9.51 -7.39
CA LYS A 245 46.01 10.19 -7.76
C LYS A 245 45.73 11.67 -8.01
#